data_AF-A0A6J6HM28-F1
#
_entry.id   AF-A0A6J6HM28-F1
#
_cell.length_a   1.000
_cell.length_b   1.000
_cell.length_c   1.000
_cell.angle_alpha   90.00
_cell.angle_beta   90.00
_cell.angle_gamma   90.00
#
_symmetry.space_group_name_H-M   'P 1'
#
loop_
_entity.id
_entity.type
_entity.pdbx_description
1 polymer ?
#
loop_
_entity_poly.entity_id
_entity_poly.type
_entity_poly.pdbx_seq_one_letter_code
_entity_poly.pdbx_strand_id
1 'polypeptide(L)'
;MVGHLFGYEAALAIDALARPLRQLREVVEVVVGRGGSGDDALTQVETQIVPLTQQFLQVLGTGQYDGNLEASTAVRLVSLLRIVTGPQPLQSFQRQTGRIASPSAVLDDLIDALTRSIDELTRPIDAIKHQAKTVTVGISRSEEGLLDRALVRAVLEAGASRDKLSYATLKVLASLDAAVSSVEGFTRYAITGDVRNATVSIVDRGGVAKDLTSRVTTNATLIGTKHRVAADQEVLVARGRKDGRTVIFVPEVQGTTTVGISLMHVAFHPTVAAGIARQVLQGYDRRYDRLVDWVTETEGSFSEERLAEVSIGDLLINPVSESADLWRTDK
;
A
#
# COMPACT_ATOMS: atom_id res chain seq x y z
N MET A 1 9.47 6.52 -12.13
CA MET A 1 10.66 5.64 -12.01
C MET A 1 11.96 6.42 -11.87
N VAL A 2 12.30 7.36 -12.77
CA VAL A 2 13.60 8.08 -12.74
C VAL A 2 13.82 8.95 -11.49
N GLY A 3 12.78 9.61 -10.97
CA GLY A 3 12.90 10.49 -9.80
C GLY A 3 13.22 9.79 -8.47
N HIS A 4 12.73 8.55 -8.27
CA HIS A 4 13.01 7.80 -7.04
C HIS A 4 14.45 7.29 -6.99
N LEU A 5 15.00 6.88 -8.13
CA LEU A 5 16.40 6.46 -8.24
C LEU A 5 17.33 7.65 -8.00
N PHE A 6 17.03 8.81 -8.59
CA PHE A 6 17.77 10.05 -8.34
C PHE A 6 17.75 10.44 -6.85
N GLY A 7 16.58 10.41 -6.21
CA GLY A 7 16.47 10.72 -4.78
C GLY A 7 17.27 9.76 -3.89
N TYR A 8 17.29 8.46 -4.23
CA TYR A 8 18.07 7.46 -3.51
C TYR A 8 19.58 7.69 -3.64
N GLU A 9 20.08 7.91 -4.86
CA GLU A 9 21.51 8.19 -5.10
C GLU A 9 21.95 9.52 -4.46
N ALA A 10 21.09 10.54 -4.48
CA ALA A 10 21.35 11.80 -3.78
C ALA A 10 21.47 11.59 -2.26
N ALA A 11 20.58 10.80 -1.66
CA ALA A 11 20.64 10.50 -0.24
C ALA A 11 21.86 9.63 0.13
N LEU A 12 22.28 8.70 -0.73
CA LEU A 12 23.51 7.94 -0.55
C LEU A 12 24.75 8.84 -0.60
N ALA A 13 24.78 9.81 -1.52
CA ALA A 13 25.87 10.77 -1.61
C ALA A 13 25.96 11.64 -0.35
N ILE A 14 24.81 12.07 0.21
CA ILE A 14 24.77 12.82 1.47
C ILE A 14 25.23 11.95 2.66
N ASP A 15 24.76 10.70 2.76
CA ASP A 15 25.20 9.77 3.82
C ASP A 15 26.71 9.52 3.78
N ALA A 16 27.30 9.47 2.58
CA ALA A 16 28.73 9.28 2.41
C ALA A 16 29.56 10.39 3.07
N LEU A 17 29.03 11.61 3.16
CA LEU A 17 29.69 12.74 3.85
C LEU A 17 29.82 12.52 5.36
N ALA A 18 29.01 11.63 5.95
CA ALA A 18 29.07 11.29 7.38
C ALA A 18 30.23 10.34 7.73
N ARG A 19 30.85 9.66 6.75
CA ARG A 19 31.94 8.69 6.98
C ARG A 19 33.11 9.23 7.81
N PRO A 20 33.73 10.38 7.48
CA PRO A 20 34.83 10.92 8.31
C PRO A 20 34.38 11.24 9.73
N LEU A 21 33.12 11.65 9.93
CA LEU A 21 32.57 11.93 11.26
C LEU A 21 32.33 10.66 12.08
N ARG A 22 31.88 9.57 11.44
CA ARG A 22 31.77 8.25 12.07
C ARG A 22 33.13 7.73 12.52
N GLN A 23 34.16 7.88 11.68
CA GLN A 23 35.54 7.50 12.03
C GLN A 23 36.08 8.33 13.19
N LEU A 24 35.85 9.66 13.20
CA LEU A 24 36.21 10.52 14.32
C LEU A 24 35.54 10.06 15.61
N ARG A 25 34.25 9.78 15.57
CA ARG A 25 33.47 9.32 16.73
C ARG A 25 33.98 7.99 17.26
N GLU A 26 34.26 7.04 16.37
CA GLU A 26 34.81 5.72 16.74
C GLU A 26 36.15 5.85 17.48
N VAL A 27 37.05 6.73 17.02
CA VAL A 27 38.32 7.01 17.70
C VAL A 27 38.08 7.50 19.13
N VAL A 28 37.16 8.46 19.31
CA VAL A 28 36.85 9.01 20.64
C VAL A 28 36.23 7.94 21.54
N GLU A 29 35.25 7.17 21.04
CA GLU A 29 34.59 6.11 21.80
C GLU A 29 35.54 4.99 22.23
N VAL A 30 36.47 4.58 21.35
CA VAL A 30 37.47 3.53 21.67
C VAL A 30 38.42 4.00 22.76
N VAL A 31 38.85 5.26 22.72
CA VAL A 31 39.77 5.81 23.74
C VAL A 31 39.07 5.98 25.08
N VAL A 32 37.83 6.50 25.08
CA VAL A 32 37.01 6.63 26.31
C VAL A 32 36.67 5.27 26.89
N GLY A 33 36.25 4.30 26.06
CA GLY A 33 35.84 2.96 26.49
C GLY A 33 36.96 2.09 27.06
N ARG A 34 38.23 2.41 26.76
CA ARG A 34 39.41 1.71 27.32
C ARG A 34 39.84 2.20 28.70
N GLY A 35 39.13 3.18 29.28
CA GLY A 35 39.37 3.64 30.65
C GLY A 35 40.69 4.39 30.85
N GLY A 36 41.18 5.09 29.82
CA GLY A 36 42.36 5.95 29.95
C GLY A 36 42.15 7.03 31.03
N SER A 37 43.23 7.45 31.70
CA SER A 37 43.17 8.64 32.56
C SER A 37 42.73 9.84 31.71
N GLY A 38 41.96 10.78 32.27
CA GLY A 38 41.30 11.83 31.49
C GLY A 38 42.27 12.60 30.58
N ASP A 39 43.44 12.97 31.08
CA ASP A 39 44.45 13.70 30.31
C ASP A 39 45.10 12.81 29.23
N ASP A 40 45.44 11.55 29.55
CA ASP A 40 46.00 10.60 28.57
C ASP A 40 45.02 10.32 27.44
N ALA A 41 43.73 10.18 27.77
CA ALA A 41 42.66 9.97 26.81
C ALA A 41 42.52 11.15 25.84
N LEU A 42 42.58 12.39 26.37
CA LEU A 42 42.48 13.59 25.54
C LEU A 42 43.68 13.72 24.59
N THR A 43 44.91 13.49 25.07
CA THR A 43 46.13 13.52 24.23
C THR A 43 46.13 12.40 23.18
N GLN A 44 45.64 11.21 23.54
CA GLN A 44 45.53 10.09 22.61
C GLN A 44 44.48 10.36 21.53
N VAL A 45 43.34 10.98 21.88
CA VAL A 45 42.32 11.42 20.93
C VAL A 45 42.90 12.49 20.00
N GLU A 46 43.52 13.54 20.53
CA GLU A 46 44.15 14.62 19.77
C GLU A 46 45.04 14.06 18.66
N THR A 47 45.96 13.15 19.00
CA THR A 47 46.91 12.57 18.05
C THR A 47 46.22 11.81 16.91
N GLN A 48 45.15 11.08 17.22
CA GLN A 48 44.48 10.19 16.25
C GLN A 48 43.45 10.92 15.38
N ILE A 49 42.84 12.01 15.87
CA ILE A 49 41.79 12.71 15.13
C ILE A 49 42.30 13.77 14.16
N VAL A 50 43.55 14.24 14.29
CA VAL A 50 44.15 15.26 13.40
C VAL A 50 43.96 14.97 11.90
N PRO A 51 44.34 13.78 11.36
CA PRO A 51 44.18 13.53 9.93
C PRO A 51 42.71 13.52 9.47
N LEU A 52 41.82 12.95 10.28
CA LEU A 52 40.38 12.92 10.01
C LEU A 52 39.74 14.31 10.08
N THR A 53 40.21 15.14 11.01
CA THR A 53 39.80 16.54 11.16
C THR A 53 40.19 17.36 9.94
N GLN A 54 41.41 17.18 9.44
CA GLN A 54 41.87 17.86 8.23
C GLN A 54 41.07 17.46 7.00
N GLN A 55 40.78 16.16 6.84
CA GLN A 55 39.93 15.66 5.76
C GLN A 55 38.52 16.28 5.82
N PHE A 56 37.90 16.31 7.00
CA PHE A 56 36.60 16.94 7.18
C PHE A 56 36.63 18.43 6.82
N LEU A 57 37.62 19.18 7.31
CA LEU A 57 37.74 20.62 7.03
C LEU A 57 38.01 20.92 5.56
N GLN A 58 38.75 20.07 4.84
CA GLN A 58 38.94 20.20 3.40
C GLN A 58 37.63 20.07 2.64
N VAL A 59 36.84 19.03 2.94
CA VAL A 59 35.53 18.83 2.30
C VAL A 59 34.57 19.97 2.67
N LEU A 60 34.59 20.44 3.92
CA LEU A 60 33.85 21.62 4.36
C LEU A 60 34.18 22.87 3.53
N GLY A 61 35.46 23.09 3.23
CA GLY A 61 35.89 24.22 2.39
C GLY A 61 35.39 24.17 0.94
N THR A 62 34.92 23.01 0.46
CA THR A 62 34.36 22.87 -0.90
C THR A 62 32.86 23.14 -0.99
N GLY A 63 32.18 23.37 0.14
CA GLY A 63 30.72 23.55 0.19
C GLY A 63 29.90 22.26 0.07
N GLN A 64 30.53 21.08 0.11
CA GLN A 64 29.80 19.80 -0.01
C GLN A 64 28.81 19.53 1.14
N TYR A 65 29.01 20.16 2.30
CA TYR A 65 28.07 20.07 3.44
C TYR A 65 26.92 21.09 3.36
N ASP A 66 26.93 22.01 2.39
CA ASP A 66 25.94 23.08 2.28
C ASP A 66 24.53 22.50 2.08
N GLY A 67 23.60 22.95 2.92
CA GLY A 67 22.21 22.45 2.91
C GLY A 67 22.00 21.09 3.56
N ASN A 68 23.08 20.37 3.92
CA ASN A 68 23.02 19.04 4.54
C ASN A 68 23.39 19.05 6.02
N LEU A 69 24.15 20.05 6.46
CA LEU A 69 24.54 20.26 7.86
C LEU A 69 24.01 21.62 8.34
N GLU A 70 23.36 21.65 9.49
CA GLU A 70 22.88 22.90 10.08
C GLU A 70 24.06 23.79 10.48
N ALA A 71 23.92 25.11 10.27
CA ALA A 71 25.00 26.06 10.55
C ALA A 71 25.46 26.02 12.02
N SER A 72 24.52 25.86 12.95
CA SER A 72 24.79 25.70 14.39
C SER A 72 25.59 24.43 14.69
N THR A 73 25.22 23.30 14.08
CA THR A 73 25.89 22.01 14.21
C THR A 73 27.30 22.07 13.63
N ALA A 74 27.46 22.63 12.42
CA ALA A 74 28.75 22.83 11.77
C ALA A 74 29.70 23.70 12.60
N VAL A 75 29.23 24.86 13.07
CA VAL A 75 30.03 25.80 13.89
C VAL A 75 30.45 25.15 15.20
N ARG A 76 29.54 24.42 15.87
CA ARG A 76 29.85 23.71 17.11
C ARG A 76 30.90 22.63 16.88
N LEU A 77 30.74 21.79 15.86
CA LEU A 77 31.67 20.71 15.55
C LEU A 77 33.06 21.26 15.21
N VAL A 78 33.15 22.26 14.33
CA VAL A 78 34.43 22.89 13.96
C VAL A 78 35.11 23.52 15.17
N SER A 79 34.35 24.17 16.06
CA SER A 79 34.89 24.75 17.30
C SER A 79 35.52 23.69 18.19
N LEU A 80 34.82 22.58 18.44
CA LEU A 80 35.30 21.50 19.29
C LEU A 80 36.51 20.79 18.68
N LEU A 81 36.49 20.51 17.37
CA LEU A 81 37.64 19.92 16.68
C LEU A 81 38.88 20.82 16.77
N ARG A 82 38.71 22.14 16.62
CA ARG A 82 39.81 23.12 16.79
C ARG A 82 40.29 23.23 18.23
N ILE A 83 39.41 23.08 19.21
CA ILE A 83 39.80 23.03 20.62
C ILE A 83 40.67 21.80 20.88
N VAL A 84 40.19 20.62 20.48
CA VAL A 84 40.85 19.35 20.78
C VAL A 84 42.17 19.19 20.04
N THR A 85 42.27 19.70 18.81
CA THR A 85 43.52 19.66 18.02
C THR A 85 44.42 20.90 18.23
N GLY A 86 44.02 21.80 19.12
CA GLY A 86 44.68 23.08 19.35
C GLY A 86 45.48 23.10 20.66
N PRO A 87 46.33 24.12 20.85
CA PRO A 87 47.08 24.26 22.09
C PRO A 87 46.14 24.50 23.28
N GLN A 88 46.47 23.87 24.41
CA GLN A 88 45.78 24.03 25.70
C GLN A 88 44.25 23.78 25.59
N PRO A 89 43.82 22.56 25.21
CA PRO A 89 42.41 22.25 24.91
C PRO A 89 41.46 22.58 26.06
N LEU A 90 41.84 22.27 27.31
CA LEU A 90 41.01 22.54 28.49
C LEU A 90 40.79 24.05 28.72
N GLN A 91 41.84 24.86 28.56
CA GLN A 91 41.75 26.31 28.76
C GLN A 91 40.93 26.97 27.64
N SER A 92 41.08 26.48 26.40
CA SER A 92 40.30 26.95 25.25
C SER A 92 38.81 26.57 25.39
N PHE A 93 38.51 25.35 25.83
CA PHE A 93 37.13 24.91 26.12
C PHE A 93 36.47 25.74 27.24
N GLN A 94 37.19 25.97 28.35
CA GLN A 94 36.68 26.76 29.48
C GLN A 94 36.41 28.20 29.08
N ARG A 95 37.30 28.83 28.28
CA ARG A 95 37.09 30.19 27.75
C ARG A 95 35.87 30.27 26.84
N GLN A 96 35.67 29.27 25.97
CA GLN A 96 34.55 29.29 25.04
C GLN A 96 33.21 29.01 25.71
N THR A 97 33.16 28.09 26.66
CA THR A 97 31.89 27.59 27.24
C THR A 97 31.54 28.20 28.60
N GLY A 98 32.51 28.80 29.30
CA GLY A 98 32.34 29.27 30.68
C GLY A 98 32.21 28.16 31.73
N ARG A 99 32.20 26.88 31.31
CA ARG A 99 32.12 25.71 32.20
C ARG A 99 33.50 25.32 32.69
N ILE A 100 33.57 24.72 33.89
CA ILE A 100 34.80 24.09 34.39
C ILE A 100 35.22 23.01 33.38
N ALA A 101 36.41 23.14 32.80
CA ALA A 101 36.90 22.17 31.84
C ALA A 101 37.42 20.92 32.54
N SER A 102 37.03 19.76 32.02
CA SER A 102 37.67 18.48 32.29
C SER A 102 37.83 17.72 30.98
N PRO A 103 38.82 16.81 30.86
CA PRO A 103 38.98 16.02 29.66
C PRO A 103 37.71 15.26 29.24
N SER A 104 37.03 14.64 30.20
CA SER A 104 35.76 13.95 29.96
C SER A 104 34.70 14.91 29.40
N ALA A 105 34.54 16.11 29.98
CA ALA A 105 33.56 17.08 29.50
C ALA A 105 33.83 17.54 28.06
N VAL A 106 35.11 17.67 27.65
CA VAL A 106 35.48 18.01 26.27
C VAL A 106 35.14 16.88 25.31
N LEU A 107 35.48 15.64 25.69
CA LEU A 107 35.24 14.46 24.85
C LEU A 107 33.74 14.16 24.72
N ASP A 108 32.97 14.30 25.79
CA ASP A 108 31.50 14.14 25.79
C ASP A 108 30.85 15.16 24.85
N ASP A 109 31.23 16.43 24.96
CA ASP A 109 30.71 17.50 24.10
C ASP A 109 31.07 17.28 22.62
N LEU A 110 32.23 16.68 22.34
CA LEU A 110 32.68 16.28 21.00
C LEU A 110 31.87 15.10 20.47
N ILE A 111 31.64 14.06 21.27
CA ILE A 111 30.77 12.92 20.90
C ILE A 111 29.37 13.41 20.56
N ASP A 112 28.80 14.31 21.37
CA ASP A 112 27.49 14.91 21.14
C ASP A 112 27.43 15.67 19.80
N ALA A 113 28.47 16.46 19.51
CA ALA A 113 28.53 17.23 18.26
C ALA A 113 28.68 16.32 17.04
N LEU A 114 29.53 15.27 17.14
CA LEU A 114 29.69 14.27 16.09
C LEU A 114 28.41 13.49 15.85
N THR A 115 27.73 13.06 16.91
CA THR A 115 26.45 12.32 16.82
C THR A 115 25.40 13.14 16.09
N ARG A 116 25.17 14.39 16.50
CA ARG A 116 24.21 15.26 15.81
C ARG A 116 24.55 15.49 14.34
N SER A 117 25.83 15.71 14.05
CA SER A 117 26.29 15.90 12.66
C SER A 117 26.07 14.65 11.81
N ILE A 118 26.34 13.46 12.35
CA ILE A 118 26.09 12.18 11.67
C ILE A 118 24.58 11.98 11.44
N ASP A 119 23.75 12.29 12.44
CA ASP A 119 22.29 12.12 12.35
C ASP A 119 21.68 13.02 11.27
N GLU A 120 22.12 14.28 11.17
CA GLU A 120 21.68 15.21 10.11
C GLU A 120 22.01 14.66 8.72
N LEU A 121 23.22 14.13 8.52
CA LEU A 121 23.67 13.58 7.24
C LEU A 121 23.05 12.22 6.91
N THR A 122 22.61 11.45 7.91
CA THR A 122 22.00 10.12 7.73
C THR A 122 20.47 10.20 7.55
N ARG A 123 19.83 11.26 8.07
CA ARG A 123 18.37 11.44 8.03
C ARG A 123 17.74 11.28 6.63
N PRO A 124 18.33 11.80 5.53
CA PRO A 124 17.73 11.67 4.20
C PRO A 124 17.60 10.21 3.73
N ILE A 125 18.63 9.38 3.94
CA ILE A 125 18.59 7.98 3.51
C ILE A 125 17.62 7.16 4.35
N ASP A 126 17.51 7.47 5.65
CA ASP A 126 16.55 6.82 6.54
C ASP A 126 15.10 7.22 6.22
N ALA A 127 14.88 8.48 5.85
CA ALA A 127 13.57 8.93 5.35
C ALA A 127 13.18 8.16 4.08
N ILE A 128 14.10 7.95 3.13
CA ILE A 128 13.82 7.16 1.92
C ILE A 128 13.53 5.70 2.26
N LYS A 129 14.32 5.07 3.14
CA LYS A 129 14.05 3.70 3.60
C LYS A 129 12.69 3.60 4.28
N HIS A 130 12.33 4.59 5.10
CA HIS A 130 11.02 4.64 5.75
C HIS A 130 9.89 4.78 4.73
N GLN A 131 10.02 5.67 3.74
CA GLN A 131 9.04 5.81 2.65
C GLN A 131 8.90 4.51 1.83
N ALA A 132 10.01 3.83 1.54
CA ALA A 132 9.95 2.54 0.85
C ALA A 132 9.19 1.49 1.67
N LYS A 133 9.40 1.47 2.99
CA LYS A 133 8.66 0.58 3.92
C LYS A 133 7.18 0.92 3.98
N THR A 134 6.80 2.20 4.07
CA THR A 134 5.38 2.59 4.15
C THR A 134 4.61 2.29 2.87
N VAL A 135 5.24 2.49 1.70
CA VAL A 135 4.64 2.17 0.39
C VAL A 135 4.43 0.66 0.25
N THR A 136 5.41 -0.15 0.64
CA THR A 136 5.31 -1.61 0.55
C THR A 136 4.31 -2.20 1.56
N VAL A 137 4.25 -1.66 2.78
CA VAL A 137 3.27 -2.08 3.81
C VAL A 137 1.84 -1.63 3.47
N GLY A 138 1.67 -0.50 2.79
CA GLY A 138 0.35 -0.02 2.35
C GLY A 138 -0.29 -0.93 1.29
N ILE A 139 0.51 -1.54 0.42
CA ILE A 139 0.04 -2.47 -0.61
C ILE A 139 -0.32 -3.83 0.02
N SER A 140 0.50 -4.36 0.93
CA SER A 140 0.27 -5.68 1.54
C SER A 140 -1.02 -5.76 2.37
N ARG A 141 -1.42 -4.68 3.06
CA ARG A 141 -2.66 -4.65 3.86
C ARG A 141 -3.94 -4.66 3.03
N SER A 142 -3.87 -4.26 1.76
CA SER A 142 -5.03 -4.33 0.85
C SER A 142 -5.22 -5.74 0.24
N GLU A 143 -4.23 -6.61 0.37
CA GLU A 143 -4.23 -7.99 -0.14
C GLU A 143 -4.50 -9.03 0.96
N GLU A 144 -4.25 -8.69 2.22
CA GLU A 144 -4.49 -9.54 3.39
C GLU A 144 -6.00 -9.79 3.58
N GLY A 145 -6.40 -11.07 3.55
CA GLY A 145 -7.79 -11.48 3.76
C GLY A 145 -8.67 -11.55 2.50
N LEU A 146 -8.14 -11.28 1.29
CA LEU A 146 -8.92 -11.41 0.04
C LEU A 146 -9.42 -12.85 -0.18
N LEU A 147 -8.58 -13.85 0.13
CA LEU A 147 -8.95 -15.27 0.06
C LEU A 147 -9.75 -15.75 1.28
N ASP A 148 -9.86 -14.92 2.32
CA ASP A 148 -10.61 -15.24 3.53
C ASP A 148 -12.08 -14.79 3.44
N ARG A 149 -12.44 -14.01 2.42
CA ARG A 149 -13.83 -13.61 2.14
C ARG A 149 -14.70 -14.82 1.82
N ALA A 150 -15.89 -14.86 2.42
CA ALA A 150 -16.78 -16.01 2.33
C ALA A 150 -17.19 -16.29 0.87
N LEU A 151 -17.52 -15.26 0.10
CA LEU A 151 -17.86 -15.37 -1.31
C LEU A 151 -16.69 -15.88 -2.16
N VAL A 152 -15.46 -15.43 -1.87
CA VAL A 152 -14.26 -15.90 -2.59
C VAL A 152 -14.01 -17.38 -2.28
N ARG A 153 -14.11 -17.78 -1.02
CA ARG A 153 -14.00 -19.19 -0.61
C ARG A 153 -15.06 -20.05 -1.28
N ALA A 154 -16.32 -19.60 -1.30
CA ALA A 154 -17.42 -20.33 -1.92
C ALA A 154 -17.19 -20.57 -3.43
N VAL A 155 -16.59 -19.60 -4.15
CA VAL A 155 -16.22 -19.77 -5.57
C VAL A 155 -15.12 -20.82 -5.74
N LEU A 156 -14.10 -20.83 -4.86
CA LEU A 156 -13.02 -21.82 -4.89
C LEU A 156 -13.53 -23.22 -4.52
N GLU A 157 -14.39 -23.32 -3.50
CA GLU A 157 -15.03 -24.58 -3.07
C GLU A 157 -15.99 -25.14 -4.12
N ALA A 158 -16.60 -24.28 -4.94
CA ALA A 158 -17.36 -24.67 -6.14
C ALA A 158 -16.49 -25.25 -7.26
N GLY A 159 -15.16 -25.29 -7.08
CA GLY A 159 -14.21 -25.92 -7.99
C GLY A 159 -13.55 -24.97 -8.98
N ALA A 160 -13.77 -23.65 -8.87
CA ALA A 160 -13.02 -22.67 -9.65
C ALA A 160 -11.53 -22.71 -9.23
N SER A 161 -10.64 -22.84 -10.21
CA SER A 161 -9.22 -22.94 -9.91
C SER A 161 -8.64 -21.55 -9.59
N ARG A 162 -7.82 -21.44 -8.55
CA ARG A 162 -7.28 -20.15 -8.09
C ARG A 162 -6.46 -19.42 -9.16
N ASP A 163 -5.73 -20.17 -9.98
CA ASP A 163 -4.92 -19.68 -11.11
C ASP A 163 -5.78 -19.24 -12.31
N LYS A 164 -7.07 -19.61 -12.34
CA LYS A 164 -8.04 -19.20 -13.36
C LYS A 164 -8.87 -17.98 -12.96
N LEU A 165 -8.67 -17.44 -11.76
CA LEU A 165 -9.35 -16.24 -11.28
C LEU A 165 -8.37 -15.07 -11.32
N SER A 166 -8.68 -14.07 -12.15
CA SER A 166 -7.87 -12.86 -12.23
C SER A 166 -7.88 -12.12 -10.90
N TYR A 167 -6.85 -11.32 -10.64
CA TYR A 167 -6.80 -10.49 -9.44
C TYR A 167 -7.98 -9.50 -9.39
N ALA A 168 -8.35 -8.90 -10.52
CA ALA A 168 -9.49 -8.00 -10.64
C ALA A 168 -10.81 -8.71 -10.25
N THR A 169 -11.02 -9.94 -10.73
CA THR A 169 -12.17 -10.78 -10.40
C THR A 169 -12.29 -10.97 -8.89
N LEU A 170 -11.19 -11.32 -8.21
CA LEU A 170 -11.21 -11.58 -6.78
C LEU A 170 -11.42 -10.32 -5.95
N LYS A 171 -10.89 -9.18 -6.40
CA LYS A 171 -11.14 -7.89 -5.75
C LYS A 171 -12.62 -7.52 -5.82
N VAL A 172 -13.25 -7.73 -6.98
CA VAL A 172 -14.70 -7.51 -7.12
C VAL A 172 -15.49 -8.45 -6.21
N LEU A 173 -15.15 -9.75 -6.17
CA LEU A 173 -15.80 -10.70 -5.26
C LEU A 173 -15.63 -10.30 -3.79
N ALA A 174 -14.44 -9.87 -3.38
CA ALA A 174 -14.18 -9.39 -2.04
C ALA A 174 -15.00 -8.15 -1.68
N SER A 175 -15.23 -7.25 -2.64
CA SER A 175 -16.11 -6.09 -2.46
C SER A 175 -17.58 -6.49 -2.40
N LEU A 176 -18.03 -7.49 -3.17
CA LEU A 176 -19.41 -7.97 -3.16
C LEU A 176 -19.77 -8.78 -1.89
N ASP A 177 -18.77 -9.36 -1.21
CA ASP A 177 -18.93 -10.21 -0.03
C ASP A 177 -19.86 -9.61 1.04
N ALA A 178 -19.68 -8.31 1.36
CA ALA A 178 -20.48 -7.63 2.39
C ALA A 178 -21.95 -7.41 2.00
N ALA A 179 -22.31 -7.53 0.73
CA ALA A 179 -23.71 -7.48 0.28
C ALA A 179 -24.38 -8.87 0.33
N VAL A 180 -23.59 -9.96 0.28
CA VAL A 180 -24.10 -11.33 0.21
C VAL A 180 -24.40 -11.84 1.61
N SER A 181 -25.65 -12.22 1.85
CA SER A 181 -26.08 -12.82 3.12
C SER A 181 -25.81 -14.33 3.16
N SER A 182 -25.93 -15.02 2.02
CA SER A 182 -25.59 -16.44 1.89
C SER A 182 -25.32 -16.85 0.44
N VAL A 183 -24.54 -17.92 0.26
CA VAL A 183 -24.35 -18.61 -1.02
C VAL A 183 -25.21 -19.88 -1.00
N GLU A 184 -26.21 -19.93 -1.87
CA GLU A 184 -27.25 -20.98 -1.88
C GLU A 184 -26.90 -22.17 -2.78
N GLY A 185 -25.97 -21.98 -3.71
CA GLY A 185 -25.54 -23.02 -4.64
C GLY A 185 -24.69 -22.47 -5.77
N PHE A 186 -24.32 -23.35 -6.71
CA PHE A 186 -23.51 -22.95 -7.86
C PHE A 186 -23.76 -23.86 -9.06
N THR A 187 -23.50 -23.34 -10.26
CA THR A 187 -23.28 -24.15 -11.47
C THR A 187 -21.97 -23.73 -12.10
N ARG A 188 -21.06 -24.69 -12.28
CA ARG A 188 -19.80 -24.45 -12.98
C ARG A 188 -19.91 -24.88 -14.43
N TYR A 189 -19.50 -24.00 -15.32
CA TYR A 189 -19.53 -24.22 -16.76
C TYR A 189 -18.12 -24.26 -17.34
N ALA A 190 -17.87 -25.19 -18.25
CA ALA A 190 -16.70 -25.16 -19.13
C ALA A 190 -17.10 -24.50 -20.45
N ILE A 191 -16.18 -23.72 -21.01
CA ILE A 191 -16.33 -23.08 -22.31
C ILE A 191 -15.32 -23.70 -23.26
N THR A 192 -15.78 -24.09 -24.45
CA THR A 192 -14.94 -24.69 -25.50
C THR A 192 -15.09 -23.91 -26.80
N GLY A 193 -13.97 -23.55 -27.42
CA GLY A 193 -13.91 -22.76 -28.64
C GLY A 193 -13.69 -21.26 -28.40
N ASP A 194 -13.58 -20.50 -29.49
CA ASP A 194 -13.54 -19.04 -29.45
C ASP A 194 -14.91 -18.51 -29.01
N VAL A 195 -14.93 -17.53 -28.11
CA VAL A 195 -16.13 -16.96 -27.48
C VAL A 195 -17.22 -16.60 -28.51
N ARG A 196 -16.83 -16.15 -29.71
CA ARG A 196 -17.74 -15.82 -30.82
C ARG A 196 -18.63 -16.99 -31.27
N ASN A 197 -18.14 -18.23 -31.18
CA ASN A 197 -18.83 -19.45 -31.61
C ASN A 197 -18.72 -20.57 -30.56
N ALA A 198 -18.49 -20.22 -29.30
CA ALA A 198 -18.18 -21.20 -28.27
C ALA A 198 -19.40 -22.02 -27.86
N THR A 199 -19.11 -23.21 -27.34
CA THR A 199 -20.08 -24.05 -26.66
C THR A 199 -19.82 -24.04 -25.16
N VAL A 200 -20.89 -24.21 -24.39
CA VAL A 200 -20.86 -24.30 -22.94
C VAL A 200 -21.33 -25.68 -22.50
N SER A 201 -20.65 -26.27 -21.51
CA SER A 201 -21.06 -27.52 -20.87
C SER A 201 -21.03 -27.35 -19.36
N ILE A 202 -21.77 -28.20 -18.63
CA ILE A 202 -21.82 -28.14 -17.17
C ILE A 202 -20.77 -29.10 -16.63
N VAL A 203 -19.89 -28.58 -15.77
CA VAL A 203 -18.83 -29.33 -15.10
C VAL A 203 -19.34 -29.88 -13.77
N ASP A 204 -19.97 -29.02 -12.97
CA ASP A 204 -20.45 -29.39 -11.64
C ASP A 204 -21.61 -28.49 -11.18
N ARG A 205 -22.38 -28.97 -10.19
CA ARG A 205 -23.46 -28.23 -9.54
C ARG A 205 -23.56 -28.53 -8.05
N GLY A 206 -23.79 -27.48 -7.27
CA GLY A 206 -24.02 -27.55 -5.83
C GLY A 206 -25.26 -26.78 -5.36
N GLY A 207 -25.74 -27.14 -4.17
CA GLY A 207 -26.87 -26.48 -3.51
C GLY A 207 -28.14 -26.47 -4.36
N VAL A 208 -28.83 -25.31 -4.38
CA VAL A 208 -30.10 -25.13 -5.11
C VAL A 208 -30.03 -25.40 -6.61
N ALA A 209 -28.83 -25.44 -7.20
CA ALA A 209 -28.65 -25.67 -8.64
C ALA A 209 -28.76 -27.15 -9.04
N LYS A 210 -28.70 -28.09 -8.09
CA LYS A 210 -28.83 -29.53 -8.38
C LYS A 210 -30.19 -29.87 -8.97
N ASP A 211 -31.24 -29.24 -8.46
CA ASP A 211 -32.63 -29.50 -8.85
C ASP A 211 -33.13 -28.59 -10.00
N LEU A 212 -32.26 -27.72 -10.53
CA LEU A 212 -32.62 -26.78 -11.58
C LEU A 212 -32.41 -27.36 -12.98
N THR A 213 -33.40 -27.19 -13.86
CA THR A 213 -33.25 -27.51 -15.28
C THR A 213 -32.38 -26.47 -15.98
N SER A 214 -31.21 -26.88 -16.49
CA SER A 214 -30.34 -25.98 -17.25
C SER A 214 -30.60 -26.08 -18.74
N ARG A 215 -30.76 -24.94 -19.42
CA ARG A 215 -30.88 -24.88 -20.88
C ARG A 215 -29.71 -25.57 -21.60
N VAL A 216 -28.52 -25.56 -21.00
CA VAL A 216 -27.31 -26.10 -21.61
C VAL A 216 -27.44 -27.60 -21.94
N THR A 217 -28.31 -28.33 -21.24
CA THR A 217 -28.58 -29.74 -21.55
C THR A 217 -29.30 -29.93 -22.89
N THR A 218 -30.05 -28.93 -23.36
CA THR A 218 -30.79 -28.98 -24.64
C THR A 218 -30.08 -28.19 -25.74
N ASN A 219 -29.39 -27.11 -25.38
CA ASN A 219 -28.67 -26.27 -26.34
C ASN A 219 -27.38 -25.74 -25.70
N ALA A 220 -26.25 -26.23 -26.20
CA ALA A 220 -24.92 -25.93 -25.71
C ALA A 220 -24.30 -24.64 -26.29
N THR A 221 -24.98 -23.90 -27.17
CA THR A 221 -24.41 -22.65 -27.73
C THR A 221 -24.26 -21.58 -26.63
N LEU A 222 -23.08 -20.97 -26.54
CA LEU A 222 -22.80 -19.88 -25.61
C LEU A 222 -23.47 -18.59 -26.08
N ILE A 223 -24.62 -18.24 -25.48
CA ILE A 223 -25.36 -17.01 -25.81
C ILE A 223 -25.85 -16.26 -24.57
N GLY A 224 -26.28 -15.01 -24.77
CA GLY A 224 -26.88 -14.17 -23.73
C GLY A 224 -25.88 -13.75 -22.65
N THR A 225 -26.31 -13.74 -21.40
CA THR A 225 -25.50 -13.27 -20.26
C THR A 225 -24.18 -14.02 -20.11
N LYS A 226 -24.15 -15.33 -20.37
CA LYS A 226 -22.92 -16.14 -20.28
C LYS A 226 -21.92 -15.76 -21.37
N HIS A 227 -22.39 -15.50 -22.60
CA HIS A 227 -21.54 -15.02 -23.68
C HIS A 227 -20.93 -13.65 -23.33
N ARG A 228 -21.74 -12.72 -22.80
CA ARG A 228 -21.25 -11.40 -22.39
C ARG A 228 -20.15 -11.50 -21.34
N VAL A 229 -20.38 -12.25 -20.26
CA VAL A 229 -19.36 -12.47 -19.21
C VAL A 229 -18.09 -13.12 -19.77
N ALA A 230 -18.23 -14.07 -20.69
CA ALA A 230 -17.07 -14.70 -21.32
C ALA A 230 -16.28 -13.75 -22.23
N ALA A 231 -16.95 -12.82 -22.91
CA ALA A 231 -16.33 -11.85 -23.79
C ALA A 231 -15.65 -10.71 -23.01
N ASP A 232 -16.35 -10.16 -22.02
CA ASP A 232 -15.91 -9.00 -21.26
C ASP A 232 -14.89 -9.39 -20.16
N GLN A 233 -14.92 -10.66 -19.72
CA GLN A 233 -14.08 -11.17 -18.62
C GLN A 233 -14.31 -10.45 -17.27
N GLU A 234 -15.50 -9.87 -17.11
CA GLU A 234 -15.91 -9.16 -15.91
C GLU A 234 -16.92 -9.96 -15.10
N VAL A 235 -16.86 -9.81 -13.77
CA VAL A 235 -17.87 -10.35 -12.87
C VAL A 235 -19.18 -9.63 -13.12
N LEU A 236 -20.29 -10.39 -13.14
CA LEU A 236 -21.62 -9.81 -13.34
C LEU A 236 -22.60 -10.32 -12.29
N VAL A 237 -23.21 -9.40 -11.56
CA VAL A 237 -24.38 -9.65 -10.71
C VAL A 237 -25.65 -9.49 -11.54
N ALA A 238 -26.55 -10.47 -11.47
CA ALA A 238 -27.79 -10.43 -12.24
C ALA A 238 -28.95 -11.11 -11.51
N ARG A 239 -30.17 -10.81 -11.97
CA ARG A 239 -31.40 -11.50 -11.59
C ARG A 239 -31.89 -12.38 -12.74
N GLY A 240 -32.20 -13.63 -12.47
CA GLY A 240 -32.71 -14.57 -13.46
C GLY A 240 -34.07 -14.14 -14.01
N ARG A 241 -34.19 -14.04 -15.34
CA ARG A 241 -35.44 -13.56 -15.99
C ARG A 241 -36.65 -14.48 -15.80
N LYS A 242 -36.43 -15.78 -15.56
CA LYS A 242 -37.50 -16.78 -15.46
C LYS A 242 -37.88 -17.10 -14.02
N ASP A 243 -36.92 -17.08 -13.12
CA ASP A 243 -37.02 -17.60 -11.76
C ASP A 243 -36.75 -16.52 -10.69
N GLY A 244 -36.38 -15.30 -11.09
CA GLY A 244 -36.16 -14.17 -10.18
C GLY A 244 -34.92 -14.33 -9.28
N ARG A 245 -34.15 -15.42 -9.42
CA ARG A 245 -33.04 -15.74 -8.53
C ARG A 245 -31.85 -14.84 -8.79
N THR A 246 -31.19 -14.40 -7.72
CA THR A 246 -29.98 -13.58 -7.79
C THR A 246 -28.75 -14.46 -7.96
N VAL A 247 -27.91 -14.09 -8.92
CA VAL A 247 -26.72 -14.85 -9.31
C VAL A 247 -25.53 -13.94 -9.55
N ILE A 248 -24.34 -14.46 -9.27
CA ILE A 248 -23.06 -13.82 -9.60
C ILE A 248 -22.34 -14.71 -10.62
N PHE A 249 -22.06 -14.17 -11.80
CA PHE A 249 -21.26 -14.83 -12.82
C PHE A 249 -19.79 -14.47 -12.61
N VAL A 250 -18.96 -15.49 -12.43
CA VAL A 250 -17.52 -15.35 -12.22
C VAL A 250 -16.78 -15.97 -13.41
N PRO A 251 -16.08 -15.18 -14.24
CA PRO A 251 -15.31 -15.71 -15.36
C PRO A 251 -14.07 -16.45 -14.86
N GLU A 252 -13.82 -17.64 -15.41
CA GLU A 252 -12.58 -18.39 -15.24
C GLU A 252 -11.75 -18.23 -16.52
N VAL A 253 -10.57 -17.62 -16.39
CA VAL A 253 -9.72 -17.21 -17.51
C VAL A 253 -8.37 -17.90 -17.47
N GLN A 254 -7.85 -18.24 -18.65
CA GLN A 254 -6.49 -18.74 -18.85
C GLN A 254 -5.81 -17.88 -19.92
N GLY A 255 -4.84 -17.07 -19.50
CA GLY A 255 -4.29 -16.02 -20.35
C GLY A 255 -5.38 -15.03 -20.75
N THR A 256 -5.61 -14.87 -22.05
CA THR A 256 -6.67 -14.00 -22.61
C THR A 256 -7.96 -14.74 -22.93
N THR A 257 -8.05 -16.04 -22.65
CA THR A 257 -9.19 -16.88 -23.05
C THR A 257 -10.05 -17.24 -21.85
N THR A 258 -11.36 -17.07 -21.95
CA THR A 258 -12.31 -17.55 -20.93
C THR A 258 -12.55 -19.03 -21.12
N VAL A 259 -12.11 -19.84 -20.16
CA VAL A 259 -12.20 -21.31 -20.18
C VAL A 259 -13.39 -21.84 -19.39
N GLY A 260 -14.02 -21.00 -18.58
CA GLY A 260 -15.19 -21.37 -17.81
C GLY A 260 -15.92 -20.20 -17.19
N ILE A 261 -17.08 -20.50 -16.59
CA ILE A 261 -17.84 -19.55 -15.78
C ILE A 261 -18.36 -20.29 -14.55
N SER A 262 -18.07 -19.76 -13.37
CA SER A 262 -18.69 -20.17 -12.12
C SER A 262 -19.89 -19.26 -11.83
N LEU A 263 -21.09 -19.83 -11.91
CA LEU A 263 -22.35 -19.13 -11.62
C LEU A 263 -22.76 -19.44 -10.18
N MET A 264 -22.67 -18.46 -9.30
CA MET A 264 -23.04 -18.58 -7.89
C MET A 264 -24.47 -18.11 -7.66
N HIS A 265 -25.31 -18.94 -7.05
CA HIS A 265 -26.62 -18.53 -6.53
C HIS A 265 -26.42 -17.92 -5.15
N VAL A 266 -26.88 -16.69 -4.96
CA VAL A 266 -26.65 -15.93 -3.71
C VAL A 266 -27.93 -15.28 -3.24
N ALA A 267 -28.08 -15.16 -1.93
CA ALA A 267 -29.01 -14.23 -1.31
C ALA A 267 -28.25 -12.96 -0.94
N PHE A 268 -28.83 -11.80 -1.23
CA PHE A 268 -28.32 -10.52 -0.73
C PHE A 268 -28.96 -10.18 0.61
N HIS A 269 -28.28 -9.36 1.42
CA HIS A 269 -28.97 -8.66 2.50
C HIS A 269 -30.10 -7.80 1.93
N PRO A 270 -31.25 -7.63 2.62
CA PRO A 270 -32.31 -6.75 2.14
C PRO A 270 -31.80 -5.32 1.96
N THR A 271 -31.09 -4.80 2.97
CA THR A 271 -30.37 -3.52 2.96
C THR A 271 -29.06 -3.68 3.74
N VAL A 272 -28.14 -2.73 3.58
CA VAL A 272 -26.87 -2.65 4.34
C VAL A 272 -26.62 -1.20 4.76
N ALA A 273 -25.74 -0.96 5.73
CA ALA A 273 -25.38 0.41 6.11
C ALA A 273 -24.82 1.21 4.91
N ALA A 274 -25.09 2.51 4.84
CA ALA A 274 -24.72 3.37 3.70
C ALA A 274 -23.22 3.28 3.35
N GLY A 275 -22.35 3.28 4.36
CA GLY A 275 -20.91 3.12 4.15
C GLY A 275 -20.53 1.77 3.53
N ILE A 276 -21.24 0.69 3.88
CA ILE A 276 -21.04 -0.63 3.27
C ILE A 276 -21.55 -0.61 1.83
N ALA A 277 -22.78 -0.13 1.58
CA ALA A 277 -23.33 -0.02 0.23
C ALA A 277 -22.41 0.76 -0.71
N ARG A 278 -21.88 1.90 -0.24
CA ARG A 278 -20.89 2.70 -0.97
C ARG A 278 -19.65 1.87 -1.32
N GLN A 279 -19.04 1.19 -0.36
CA GLN A 279 -17.84 0.36 -0.59
C GLN A 279 -18.11 -0.76 -1.61
N VAL A 280 -19.25 -1.44 -1.49
CA VAL A 280 -19.64 -2.50 -2.44
C VAL A 280 -19.79 -1.93 -3.85
N LEU A 281 -20.52 -0.81 -4.00
CA LEU A 281 -20.78 -0.18 -5.30
C LEU A 281 -19.53 0.46 -5.93
N GLN A 282 -18.58 0.94 -5.13
CA GLN A 282 -17.28 1.40 -5.63
C GLN A 282 -16.43 0.23 -6.14
N GLY A 283 -16.48 -0.90 -5.44
CA GLY A 283 -15.73 -2.11 -5.80
C GLY A 283 -16.31 -2.89 -6.98
N TYR A 284 -17.57 -2.66 -7.34
CA TYR A 284 -18.26 -3.34 -8.43
C TYR A 284 -18.66 -2.35 -9.54
N ASP A 285 -18.01 -2.45 -10.70
CA ASP A 285 -18.33 -1.70 -11.93
C ASP A 285 -18.41 -0.17 -11.72
N ARG A 286 -17.66 0.38 -10.75
CA ARG A 286 -17.68 1.81 -10.36
C ARG A 286 -19.10 2.38 -10.27
N ARG A 287 -20.04 1.57 -9.77
CA ARG A 287 -21.46 1.90 -9.80
C ARG A 287 -21.80 3.07 -8.89
N TYR A 288 -21.07 3.24 -7.80
CA TYR A 288 -21.25 4.38 -6.89
C TYR A 288 -21.02 5.70 -7.62
N ASP A 289 -19.87 5.86 -8.29
CA ASP A 289 -19.50 7.10 -8.96
C ASP A 289 -20.53 7.45 -10.05
N ARG A 290 -20.92 6.45 -10.87
CA ARG A 290 -21.96 6.64 -11.88
C ARG A 290 -23.32 7.01 -11.27
N LEU A 291 -23.70 6.39 -10.15
CA LEU A 291 -24.97 6.72 -9.48
C LEU A 291 -24.95 8.15 -8.93
N VAL A 292 -23.84 8.59 -8.33
CA VAL A 292 -23.66 9.96 -7.85
C VAL A 292 -23.78 10.94 -9.01
N ASP A 293 -23.13 10.68 -10.14
CA ASP A 293 -23.19 11.52 -11.34
C ASP A 293 -24.65 11.64 -11.84
N TRP A 294 -25.34 10.51 -12.01
CA TRP A 294 -26.74 10.47 -12.48
C TRP A 294 -27.69 11.24 -11.55
N VAL A 295 -27.58 11.04 -10.24
CA VAL A 295 -28.47 11.69 -9.26
C VAL A 295 -28.14 13.18 -9.14
N THR A 296 -26.86 13.56 -9.16
CA THR A 296 -26.48 14.97 -9.05
C THR A 296 -26.90 15.74 -10.31
N GLU A 297 -26.93 15.10 -11.48
CA GLU A 297 -27.45 15.68 -12.72
C GLU A 297 -28.95 16.04 -12.61
N THR A 298 -29.78 15.25 -11.93
CA THR A 298 -31.23 15.49 -11.84
C THR A 298 -31.67 16.21 -10.56
N GLU A 299 -31.12 15.82 -9.40
CA GLU A 299 -31.54 16.29 -8.07
C GLU A 299 -30.60 17.37 -7.47
N GLY A 300 -29.44 17.62 -8.09
CA GLY A 300 -28.46 18.63 -7.65
C GLY A 300 -27.62 18.26 -6.42
N SER A 301 -27.95 17.18 -5.70
CA SER A 301 -27.15 16.66 -4.60
C SER A 301 -27.38 15.16 -4.38
N PHE A 302 -26.39 14.46 -3.82
CA PHE A 302 -26.49 13.04 -3.50
C PHE A 302 -26.57 12.82 -1.98
N SER A 303 -27.71 12.33 -1.49
CA SER A 303 -27.85 11.89 -0.10
C SER A 303 -27.30 10.47 0.07
N GLU A 304 -26.15 10.33 0.74
CA GLU A 304 -25.54 9.02 1.00
C GLU A 304 -26.41 8.14 1.93
N GLU A 305 -27.20 8.73 2.83
CA GLU A 305 -28.03 7.99 3.78
C GLU A 305 -29.08 7.12 3.09
N ARG A 306 -29.58 7.56 1.93
CA ARG A 306 -30.52 6.80 1.07
C ARG A 306 -29.99 5.43 0.66
N LEU A 307 -28.67 5.25 0.59
CA LEU A 307 -28.07 3.93 0.28
C LEU A 307 -28.44 2.87 1.32
N ALA A 308 -28.76 3.26 2.55
CA ALA A 308 -29.18 2.32 3.60
C ALA A 308 -30.66 1.93 3.52
N GLU A 309 -31.47 2.67 2.75
CA GLU A 309 -32.92 2.47 2.62
C GLU A 309 -33.27 1.60 1.40
N VAL A 310 -32.39 1.57 0.39
CA VAL A 310 -32.61 0.87 -0.88
C VAL A 310 -32.06 -0.55 -0.82
N SER A 311 -32.71 -1.47 -1.54
CA SER A 311 -32.18 -2.82 -1.66
C SER A 311 -30.80 -2.86 -2.32
N ILE A 312 -29.82 -3.43 -1.63
CA ILE A 312 -28.46 -3.59 -2.19
C ILE A 312 -28.46 -4.46 -3.44
N GLY A 313 -29.35 -5.47 -3.50
CA GLY A 313 -29.53 -6.28 -4.71
C GLY A 313 -30.02 -5.46 -5.90
N ASP A 314 -30.95 -4.53 -5.69
CA ASP A 314 -31.45 -3.66 -6.75
C ASP A 314 -30.40 -2.62 -7.17
N LEU A 315 -29.62 -2.07 -6.24
CA LEU A 315 -28.49 -1.17 -6.54
C LEU A 315 -27.40 -1.85 -7.39
N LEU A 316 -27.18 -3.15 -7.18
CA LEU A 316 -26.20 -3.95 -7.94
C LEU A 316 -26.71 -4.39 -9.31
N ILE A 317 -28.02 -4.61 -9.48
CA ILE A 317 -28.59 -5.27 -10.65
C ILE A 317 -29.28 -4.31 -11.61
N ASN A 318 -30.04 -3.34 -11.10
CA ASN A 318 -30.84 -2.45 -11.94
C ASN A 318 -29.92 -1.55 -12.79
N PRO A 319 -30.36 -1.04 -13.94
CA PRO A 319 -29.65 0.05 -14.62
C PRO A 319 -29.42 1.23 -13.66
N VAL A 320 -28.25 1.88 -13.75
CA VAL A 320 -27.90 3.01 -12.87
C VAL A 320 -28.96 4.13 -12.96
N SER A 321 -29.50 4.36 -14.15
CA SER A 321 -30.59 5.32 -14.37
C SER A 321 -31.87 4.97 -13.59
N GLU A 322 -32.24 3.69 -13.50
CA GLU A 322 -33.41 3.26 -12.72
C GLU A 322 -33.13 3.32 -11.20
N SER A 323 -31.90 3.03 -10.78
CA SER A 323 -31.48 3.21 -9.39
C SER A 323 -31.49 4.68 -8.98
N ALA A 324 -31.13 5.60 -9.88
CA ALA A 324 -31.15 7.05 -9.63
C ALA A 324 -32.57 7.57 -9.37
N ASP A 325 -33.60 6.98 -9.98
CA ASP A 325 -35.00 7.36 -9.75
C ASP A 325 -35.46 7.16 -8.29
N LEU A 326 -34.73 6.34 -7.51
CA LEU A 326 -34.98 6.12 -6.08
C LEU A 326 -34.52 7.30 -5.20
N TRP A 327 -33.75 8.25 -5.76
CA TRP A 327 -33.31 9.47 -5.09
C TRP A 327 -34.25 10.66 -5.32
N ARG A 328 -35.24 10.54 -6.20
CA ARG A 328 -36.21 11.61 -6.48
C ARG A 328 -37.01 11.92 -5.22
N THR A 329 -37.04 13.19 -4.83
CA THR A 329 -37.82 13.66 -3.66
C THR A 329 -39.32 13.83 -3.94
N ASP A 330 -39.73 13.81 -5.21
CA ASP A 330 -41.12 14.01 -5.60
C ASP A 330 -41.87 12.68 -5.85
N LYS A 331 -42.50 12.14 -4.80
CA LYS A 331 -43.68 11.28 -4.88
C LYS A 331 -44.67 11.58 -3.77
#